data_AF-A0A2N0ZIK7-F1
#
_entry.id   AF-A0A2N0ZIK7-F1
#
_cell.length_a   1.000
_cell.length_b   1.000
_cell.length_c   1.000
_cell.angle_alpha   90.00
_cell.angle_beta   90.00
_cell.angle_gamma   90.00
#
_symmetry.space_group_name_H-M   'P 1'
#
loop_
_entity.id
_entity.type
_entity.pdbx_description
1 polymer ?
#
loop_
_entity_poly.entity_id
_entity_poly.type
_entity_poly.pdbx_seq_one_letter_code
_entity_poly.pdbx_strand_id
1 'polypeptide(L)'
;MNHKDENETDGLSEIEKWLETFFLDPLTSYMDQTTFRIDLYETDDQIIIEALLLDFHSPDVIVHLHRDCVVICVAQANIEKLVKREINLPFSVIDKNVYGHLHNNILEIFISKNEPGLGKNRRMLFYEEK
;
A
#
# COMPACT_ATOMS: atom_id res chain seq x y z
N MET A 1 22.13 23.24 -35.22
CA MET A 1 20.72 23.68 -35.27
C MET A 1 19.91 22.58 -34.61
N ASN A 2 19.35 22.90 -33.44
CA ASN A 2 18.78 21.97 -32.47
C ASN A 2 17.70 21.08 -33.09
N HIS A 3 17.86 19.77 -32.90
CA HIS A 3 16.74 18.85 -32.99
C HIS A 3 15.83 19.12 -31.79
N LYS A 4 14.55 19.24 -32.10
CA LYS A 4 13.42 19.48 -31.21
C LYS A 4 13.35 18.42 -30.11
N ASP A 5 13.44 18.86 -28.85
CA ASP A 5 12.84 18.15 -27.73
C ASP A 5 11.37 18.57 -27.64
N GLU A 6 10.54 17.89 -28.43
CA GLU A 6 9.08 17.88 -28.28
C GLU A 6 8.73 16.64 -27.45
N ASN A 7 8.63 16.80 -26.12
CA ASN A 7 7.75 16.03 -25.22
C ASN A 7 7.96 16.44 -23.74
N GLU A 8 7.73 17.70 -23.41
CA GLU A 8 7.40 18.12 -22.03
C GLU A 8 5.94 18.57 -22.03
N THR A 9 5.01 17.62 -22.05
CA THR A 9 3.56 17.89 -21.96
C THR A 9 2.90 16.81 -21.12
N ASP A 10 2.24 17.24 -20.04
CA ASP A 10 1.60 16.50 -18.92
C ASP A 10 2.53 15.89 -17.87
N GLY A 11 3.17 16.79 -17.11
CA GLY A 11 4.25 16.54 -16.14
C GLY A 11 3.88 15.87 -14.82
N LEU A 12 3.04 14.83 -14.83
CA LEU A 12 2.91 13.91 -13.70
C LEU A 12 3.19 12.47 -14.14
N SER A 13 3.98 11.75 -13.34
CA SER A 13 4.23 10.32 -13.51
C SER A 13 2.94 9.50 -13.35
N GLU A 14 2.93 8.26 -13.85
CA GLU A 14 1.77 7.36 -13.69
C GLU A 14 1.42 7.10 -12.21
N ILE A 15 2.44 7.12 -11.34
CA ILE A 15 2.27 6.95 -9.89
C ILE A 15 1.61 8.18 -9.27
N GLU A 16 2.05 9.39 -9.65
CA GLU A 16 1.47 10.64 -9.13
C GLU A 16 -0.01 10.76 -9.50
N LYS A 17 -0.37 10.46 -10.75
CA LYS A 17 -1.79 10.45 -11.19
C LYS A 17 -2.62 9.42 -10.42
N TRP A 18 -2.04 8.27 -10.14
CA TRP A 18 -2.68 7.23 -9.35
C TRP A 18 -2.88 7.65 -7.89
N LEU A 19 -1.89 8.30 -7.26
CA LEU A 19 -2.00 8.84 -5.90
C LEU A 19 -3.10 9.90 -5.82
N GLU A 20 -3.12 10.86 -6.74
CA GLU A 20 -4.19 11.87 -6.81
C GLU A 20 -5.57 11.22 -6.90
N THR A 21 -5.71 10.22 -7.78
CA THR A 21 -6.98 9.49 -7.93
C THR A 21 -7.37 8.78 -6.63
N PHE A 22 -6.43 8.14 -5.95
CA PHE A 22 -6.70 7.43 -4.69
C PHE A 22 -7.24 8.38 -3.60
N PHE A 23 -6.63 9.56 -3.45
CA PHE A 23 -7.03 10.54 -2.44
C PHE A 23 -8.35 11.25 -2.76
N LEU A 24 -8.67 11.42 -4.04
CA LEU A 24 -9.91 12.05 -4.49
C LEU A 24 -11.10 11.08 -4.57
N ASP A 25 -10.87 9.77 -4.47
CA ASP A 25 -11.93 8.75 -4.55
C ASP A 25 -12.81 8.75 -3.28
N PRO A 26 -14.12 9.06 -3.39
CA PRO A 26 -15.06 8.99 -2.26
C PRO A 26 -15.15 7.59 -1.63
N LEU A 27 -14.89 6.53 -2.41
CA LEU A 27 -14.85 5.16 -1.90
C LEU A 27 -13.70 4.97 -0.90
N THR A 28 -12.53 5.60 -1.12
CA THR A 28 -11.43 5.60 -0.15
C THR A 28 -11.89 6.18 1.18
N SER A 29 -12.56 7.33 1.15
CA SER A 29 -13.08 7.98 2.37
C SER A 29 -14.12 7.13 3.10
N TYR A 30 -14.99 6.44 2.36
CA TYR A 30 -15.95 5.49 2.94
C TYR A 30 -15.24 4.28 3.56
N MET A 31 -14.21 3.76 2.91
CA MET A 31 -13.42 2.64 3.42
C MET A 31 -12.63 3.03 4.68
N ASP A 32 -12.12 4.26 4.77
CA ASP A 32 -11.42 4.76 5.97
C ASP A 32 -12.31 4.71 7.22
N GLN A 33 -13.60 4.98 7.04
CA GLN A 33 -14.58 4.97 8.13
C GLN A 33 -15.11 3.57 8.47
N THR A 34 -15.11 2.65 7.49
CA THR A 34 -15.71 1.32 7.65
C THR A 34 -14.71 0.18 7.87
N THR A 35 -13.42 0.45 7.63
CA THR A 35 -12.32 -0.50 7.83
C THR A 35 -11.23 0.11 8.72
N PHE A 36 -10.17 0.64 8.13
CA PHE A 36 -9.08 1.36 8.79
C PHE A 36 -8.46 2.30 7.76
N ARG A 37 -7.97 3.46 8.19
CA ARG A 37 -7.38 4.46 7.30
C ARG A 37 -6.12 3.93 6.61
N ILE A 38 -5.99 4.26 5.33
CA ILE A 38 -4.76 4.07 4.55
C ILE A 38 -4.22 5.41 4.11
N ASP A 39 -2.93 5.63 4.35
CA ASP A 39 -2.18 6.73 3.76
C ASP A 39 -1.11 6.14 2.82
N LEU A 40 -0.86 6.85 1.70
CA LEU A 40 0.07 6.44 0.66
C LEU A 40 1.11 7.53 0.46
N TYR A 41 2.37 7.14 0.41
CA TYR A 41 3.48 8.07 0.16
C TYR A 41 4.38 7.54 -0.94
N GLU A 42 4.97 8.47 -1.67
CA GLU A 42 6.00 8.21 -2.66
C GLU A 42 7.29 8.92 -2.24
N THR A 43 8.38 8.16 -2.26
CA THR A 43 9.76 8.66 -2.13
C THR A 43 10.50 8.37 -3.43
N ASP A 44 11.73 8.84 -3.57
CA ASP A 44 12.54 8.57 -4.77
C ASP A 44 12.73 7.06 -5.01
N ASP A 45 12.87 6.27 -3.94
CA ASP A 45 13.22 4.85 -4.03
C ASP A 45 12.05 3.89 -3.72
N GLN A 46 10.99 4.36 -3.07
CA GLN A 46 9.97 3.49 -2.49
C GLN A 46 8.56 4.09 -2.54
N ILE A 47 7.56 3.21 -2.62
CA ILE A 47 6.16 3.51 -2.28
C ILE A 47 5.90 2.96 -0.88
N ILE A 48 5.26 3.75 -0.03
CA ILE A 48 4.96 3.41 1.35
C ILE A 48 3.45 3.38 1.52
N ILE A 49 2.94 2.26 2.05
CA ILE A 49 1.53 2.10 2.44
C ILE A 49 1.50 2.07 3.96
N GLU A 50 0.85 3.06 4.57
CA GLU A 50 0.58 3.12 6.00
C GLU A 50 -0.87 2.71 6.28
N ALA A 51 -1.07 1.78 7.21
CA ALA A 51 -2.38 1.42 7.73
C ALA A 51 -2.50 1.73 9.21
N LEU A 52 -3.50 2.54 9.58
CA LEU A 52 -3.74 2.95 10.95
C LEU A 52 -4.75 2.00 11.65
N LEU A 53 -4.25 1.12 12.51
CA LEU A 53 -4.98 -0.01 13.08
C LEU A 53 -5.40 0.22 14.55
N LEU A 54 -5.81 1.43 14.91
CA LEU A 54 -6.08 1.84 16.31
C LEU A 54 -7.15 1.00 17.03
N ASP A 55 -8.12 0.46 16.30
CA ASP A 55 -9.24 -0.30 16.86
C ASP A 55 -8.94 -1.82 17.01
N PHE A 56 -7.70 -2.23 16.76
CA PHE A 56 -7.28 -3.63 16.81
C PHE A 56 -6.24 -3.81 17.93
N HIS A 57 -6.64 -4.47 19.02
CA HIS A 57 -5.71 -4.82 20.10
C HIS A 57 -4.80 -5.97 19.67
N SER A 58 -3.48 -5.72 19.59
CA SER A 58 -2.47 -6.70 19.16
C SER A 58 -2.83 -7.37 17.83
N PRO A 59 -2.89 -6.59 16.73
CA PRO A 59 -3.38 -7.09 15.46
C PRO A 59 -2.42 -8.13 14.87
N ASP A 60 -2.92 -9.36 14.71
CA ASP A 60 -2.32 -10.30 13.77
C ASP A 60 -2.67 -9.81 12.36
N VAL A 61 -1.68 -9.23 11.67
CA VAL A 61 -1.87 -8.67 10.33
C VAL A 61 -1.32 -9.63 9.29
N ILE A 62 -2.18 -9.96 8.32
CA ILE A 62 -1.79 -10.74 7.15
C ILE A 62 -1.82 -9.82 5.94
N VAL A 63 -0.69 -9.70 5.26
CA VAL A 63 -0.59 -8.97 3.99
C VAL A 63 -0.41 -9.95 2.86
N HIS A 64 -1.31 -9.89 1.87
CA HIS A 64 -1.19 -10.64 0.63
C HIS A 64 -0.73 -9.70 -0.49
N LEU A 65 0.34 -10.11 -1.15
CA LEU A 65 0.85 -9.45 -2.35
C LEU A 65 0.38 -10.26 -3.56
N HIS A 66 -0.50 -9.68 -4.35
CA HIS A 66 -0.92 -10.17 -5.66
C HIS A 66 -0.28 -9.30 -6.74
N ARG A 67 -0.42 -9.67 -8.02
CA ARG A 67 0.31 -8.98 -9.10
C ARG A 67 0.23 -7.46 -9.00
N ASP A 68 -0.97 -6.89 -9.04
CA ASP A 68 -1.19 -5.44 -9.09
C ASP A 68 -1.92 -4.92 -7.85
N CYS A 69 -1.95 -5.68 -6.75
CA CYS A 69 -2.60 -5.23 -5.52
C CYS A 69 -1.98 -5.76 -4.23
N VAL A 70 -2.14 -4.96 -3.17
CA VAL A 70 -1.82 -5.30 -1.79
C VAL A 70 -3.13 -5.46 -1.03
N VAL A 71 -3.29 -6.59 -0.36
CA VAL A 71 -4.47 -6.88 0.47
C VAL A 71 -4.02 -7.02 1.91
N ILE A 72 -4.53 -6.13 2.76
CA ILE A 72 -4.28 -6.14 4.21
C ILE A 72 -5.50 -6.75 4.90
N CYS A 73 -5.27 -7.79 5.68
CA CYS A 73 -6.28 -8.49 6.46
C CYS A 73 -5.94 -8.37 7.94
N VAL A 74 -6.89 -7.90 8.74
CA VAL A 74 -6.73 -7.72 10.19
C VAL A 74 -7.88 -8.38 10.92
N ALA A 75 -7.57 -9.20 11.93
CA ALA A 75 -8.58 -9.83 12.78
C ALA A 75 -9.01 -8.87 13.88
N GLN A 76 -10.32 -8.61 13.98
CA GLN A 76 -10.88 -7.79 15.05
C GLN A 76 -11.25 -8.67 16.25
N ALA A 77 -10.42 -8.61 17.30
CA ALA A 77 -10.51 -9.48 18.48
C ALA A 77 -11.89 -9.47 19.16
N ASN A 78 -12.60 -8.33 19.13
CA ASN A 78 -13.86 -8.17 19.85
C ASN A 78 -15.08 -8.79 19.15
N ILE A 79 -15.01 -9.09 17.86
CA ILE A 79 -16.19 -9.49 17.05
C ILE A 79 -15.93 -10.66 16.10
N GLU A 80 -14.78 -11.34 16.23
CA GLU A 80 -14.35 -12.45 15.35
C GLU A 80 -14.47 -12.10 13.84
N LYS A 81 -14.40 -10.81 13.52
CA LYS A 81 -14.59 -10.30 12.18
C LYS A 81 -13.23 -10.05 11.54
N LEU A 82 -13.02 -10.65 10.37
CA LEU A 82 -11.89 -10.34 9.52
C LEU A 82 -12.20 -9.07 8.73
N VAL A 83 -11.40 -8.03 8.92
CA VAL A 83 -11.47 -6.79 8.13
C VAL A 83 -10.43 -6.88 7.03
N LYS A 84 -10.84 -6.62 5.78
CA LYS A 84 -9.97 -6.63 4.60
C LYS A 84 -9.97 -5.24 3.97
N ARG A 85 -8.78 -4.76 3.59
CA ARG A 85 -8.61 -3.60 2.72
C ARG A 85 -7.69 -3.94 1.56
N GLU A 86 -8.09 -3.55 0.36
CA GLU A 86 -7.37 -3.82 -0.89
C GLU A 86 -6.92 -2.50 -1.51
N ILE A 87 -5.65 -2.45 -1.89
CA ILE A 87 -5.01 -1.30 -2.52
C ILE A 87 -4.53 -1.77 -3.89
N ASN A 88 -5.17 -1.28 -4.96
CA ASN A 88 -4.74 -1.53 -6.33
C ASN A 88 -3.62 -0.56 -6.70
N LEU A 89 -2.53 -1.09 -7.24
CA LEU A 89 -1.33 -0.33 -7.60
C LEU A 89 -1.22 -0.22 -9.12
N PRO A 90 -0.61 0.86 -9.66
CA PRO A 90 -0.42 1.05 -11.09
C PRO A 90 0.75 0.21 -11.64
N PHE A 91 1.26 -0.74 -10.88
CA PHE A 91 2.41 -1.58 -11.22
C PHE A 91 2.34 -2.95 -10.54
N SER A 92 3.14 -3.87 -11.05
CA SER A 92 3.24 -5.24 -10.51
C SER A 92 4.07 -5.26 -9.22
N VAL A 93 3.41 -5.34 -8.05
CA VAL A 93 4.06 -5.41 -6.73
C VAL A 93 4.78 -6.75 -6.48
N ILE A 94 4.36 -7.83 -7.14
CA ILE A 94 5.06 -9.12 -7.00
C ILE A 94 6.47 -9.09 -7.59
N ASP A 95 6.73 -8.19 -8.54
CA ASP A 95 8.03 -8.01 -9.18
C ASP A 95 8.95 -7.06 -8.39
N LYS A 96 8.46 -6.48 -7.28
CA LYS A 96 9.22 -5.58 -6.41
C LYS A 96 9.60 -6.25 -5.09
N ASN A 97 10.75 -5.85 -4.54
CA ASN A 97 11.08 -6.16 -3.16
C ASN A 97 10.08 -5.45 -2.24
N VAL A 98 9.56 -6.17 -1.25
CA VAL A 98 8.56 -5.66 -0.30
C VAL A 98 8.90 -6.12 1.09
N TYR A 99 8.94 -5.18 2.02
CA TYR A 99 9.14 -5.41 3.44
C TYR A 99 8.19 -4.49 4.22
N GLY A 100 8.13 -4.67 5.53
CA GLY A 100 7.28 -3.87 6.39
C GLY A 100 7.54 -4.11 7.85
N HIS A 101 6.87 -3.33 8.69
CA HIS A 101 6.87 -3.50 10.12
C HIS A 101 5.54 -3.02 10.70
N LEU A 102 5.24 -3.49 11.91
CA LEU A 102 4.04 -3.14 12.66
C LEU A 102 4.48 -2.60 14.02
N HIS A 103 4.23 -1.31 14.25
CA HIS A 103 4.62 -0.64 15.48
C HIS A 103 3.58 0.41 15.87
N ASN A 104 3.23 0.49 17.16
CA ASN A 104 2.22 1.42 17.69
C ASN A 104 0.89 1.40 16.93
N ASN A 105 0.40 0.21 16.58
CA ASN A 105 -0.78 -0.01 15.75
C ASN A 105 -0.72 0.63 14.35
N ILE A 106 0.48 0.93 13.83
CA ILE A 106 0.68 1.38 12.46
C ILE A 106 1.43 0.28 11.71
N LEU A 107 0.82 -0.22 10.63
CA LEU A 107 1.49 -1.11 9.69
C LEU A 107 2.08 -0.25 8.57
N GLU A 108 3.39 -0.34 8.40
CA GLU A 108 4.11 0.27 7.27
C GLU A 108 4.56 -0.83 6.30
N ILE A 109 4.18 -0.70 5.03
CA ILE A 109 4.61 -1.60 3.94
C ILE A 109 5.40 -0.76 2.94
N PHE A 110 6.66 -1.15 2.72
CA PHE A 110 7.59 -0.50 1.82
C PHE A 110 7.73 -1.33 0.55
N ILE A 111 7.48 -0.73 -0.59
CA ILE A 111 7.60 -1.34 -1.91
C ILE A 111 8.72 -0.64 -2.67
N SER A 112 9.80 -1.37 -2.96
CA SER A 112 10.94 -0.79 -3.68
C SER A 112 10.61 -0.51 -5.14
N LYS A 113 11.04 0.64 -5.66
CA LYS A 113 10.96 0.97 -7.09
C LYS A 113 12.06 0.28 -7.89
N ASN A 114 13.23 0.10 -7.27
CA ASN A 114 14.47 -0.29 -7.93
C ASN A 114 14.91 -1.74 -7.63
N GLU A 115 14.48 -2.31 -6.52
CA GLU A 115 14.87 -3.67 -6.13
C GLU A 115 13.84 -4.72 -6.59
N PRO A 116 14.29 -5.80 -7.26
CA PRO A 116 13.40 -6.83 -7.75
C PRO A 116 12.88 -7.73 -6.63
N GLY A 117 11.65 -8.18 -6.80
CA GLY A 117 10.97 -9.17 -5.96
C GLY A 117 11.09 -10.59 -6.49
N LEU A 118 10.26 -11.48 -5.94
CA LEU A 118 10.24 -12.90 -6.30
C LEU A 118 9.38 -13.24 -7.53
N GLY A 119 8.68 -12.27 -8.11
CA GLY A 119 7.81 -12.47 -9.29
C GLY A 119 6.61 -13.40 -9.06
N LYS A 120 6.20 -13.58 -7.81
CA LYS A 120 5.09 -14.46 -7.41
C LYS A 120 4.31 -13.86 -6.26
N ASN A 121 3.06 -14.30 -6.12
CA ASN A 121 2.22 -13.93 -4.99
C ASN A 121 2.89 -14.33 -3.66
N ARG A 122 2.77 -13.48 -2.66
CA ARG A 122 3.39 -13.68 -1.34
C ARG A 122 2.38 -13.41 -0.24
N ARG A 123 2.60 -14.05 0.90
CA ARG A 123 1.90 -13.77 2.15
C ARG A 123 2.93 -13.37 3.19
N MET A 124 2.71 -12.24 3.85
CA MET A 124 3.55 -11.70 4.91
C MET A 124 2.71 -11.64 6.20
N LEU A 125 3.33 -11.94 7.33
CA LEU A 125 2.71 -11.89 8.65
C LEU A 125 3.44 -10.84 9.46
N PHE A 126 2.68 -9.94 10.09
CA PHE A 126 3.22 -8.91 10.96
C PHE A 126 2.61 -9.06 12.35
N TYR A 127 3.46 -8.84 13.34
CA TYR A 127 3.13 -8.86 14.75
C TYR A 127 3.65 -7.58 15.36
N GLU A 128 2.96 -7.06 16.37
CA GLU A 128 3.40 -5.86 17.05
C GLU A 128 4.69 -6.13 17.83
N GLU A 129 5.69 -5.29 17.59
CA GLU A 129 6.95 -5.35 18.33
C GLU A 129 6.69 -5.01 19.81
N LYS A 130 7.15 -5.88 20.72
CA LYS A 130 6.97 -5.76 22.18
C LYS A 130 7.99 -4.85 22.83
#